data_AF-A0A0H3PAF9-F1
#
_entry.id   AF-A0A0H3PAF9-F1
#
_cell.length_a   1.000
_cell.length_b   1.000
_cell.length_c   1.000
_cell.angle_alpha   90.00
_cell.angle_beta   90.00
_cell.angle_gamma   90.00
#
_symmetry.space_group_name_H-M   'P 1'
#
loop_
_entity.id
_entity.type
_entity.pdbx_description
1 polymer ?
#
loop_
_entity_poly.entity_id
_entity_poly.type
_entity_poly.pdbx_seq_one_letter_code
_entity_poly.pdbx_strand_id
1 'polypeptide(L)' 'MKKYTLMILLALGISGCFVNERGISNRFYDDCKEYYDGSGTYHKDCPKNWVDIKMTP' A
#
# COMPACT_ATOMS: atom_id res chain seq x y z
N MET A 1 23.54 -0.83 -23.00
CA MET A 1 22.18 -1.21 -22.56
C MET A 1 22.14 -1.74 -21.14
N LYS A 2 22.91 -2.80 -20.78
CA LYS A 2 22.92 -3.45 -19.45
C LYS A 2 23.10 -2.49 -18.24
N LYS A 3 23.93 -1.45 -18.39
CA LYS A 3 24.18 -0.41 -17.36
C LYS A 3 22.92 0.40 -17.01
N TYR A 4 22.07 0.71 -18.00
CA TYR A 4 20.82 1.43 -17.75
C TYR A 4 19.74 0.52 -17.15
N THR A 5 19.72 -0.75 -17.54
CA THR A 5 18.83 -1.76 -16.93
C THR A 5 19.06 -1.89 -15.43
N LEU A 6 20.32 -1.94 -15.00
CA LEU A 6 20.67 -2.01 -13.58
C LEU A 6 20.25 -0.73 -12.83
N MET A 7 20.47 0.44 -13.43
CA MET A 7 20.08 1.73 -12.84
C MET A 7 18.56 1.85 -12.67
N ILE A 8 17.78 1.37 -13.64
CA ILE A 8 16.31 1.36 -13.57
C ILE A 8 15.82 0.43 -12.46
N LEU A 9 16.38 -0.78 -12.37
CA LEU A 9 16.03 -1.72 -11.29
C LEU A 9 16.36 -1.14 -9.91
N LEU A 10 17.51 -0.48 -9.77
CA LEU A 10 17.91 0.16 -8.52
C LEU A 10 16.98 1.33 -8.16
N ALA A 11 16.61 2.15 -9.14
CA ALA A 11 15.66 3.25 -8.95
C ALA A 11 14.27 2.75 -8.51
N LEU A 12 13.79 1.65 -9.09
CA LEU A 12 12.52 1.02 -8.67
C LEU A 12 12.62 0.44 -7.26
N GLY A 13 13.73 -0.20 -6.90
CA GLY A 13 13.95 -0.76 -5.56
C GLY A 13 14.06 0.28 -4.45
N ILE A 14 14.50 1.50 -4.75
CA ILE A 14 14.64 2.60 -3.78
C ILE A 14 13.44 3.57 -3.83
N SER A 15 12.53 3.43 -4.80
CA SER A 15 11.39 4.33 -5.00
C SER A 15 10.36 4.35 -3.85
N GLY A 16 10.49 3.44 -2.88
CA GLY A 16 9.55 3.31 -1.77
C GLY A 16 8.16 2.88 -2.23
N CYS A 17 8.03 2.29 -3.43
CA CYS A 17 6.80 1.71 -3.94
C CYS A 17 6.64 0.30 -3.37
N PHE A 18 5.70 0.12 -2.46
CA PHE A 18 5.43 -1.15 -1.81
C PHE A 18 4.07 -1.70 -2.24
N VAL A 19 3.99 -3.02 -2.36
CA VAL A 19 2.73 -3.74 -2.53
C VAL A 19 2.27 -4.20 -1.15
N ASN A 20 1.14 -3.68 -0.68
CA ASN A 20 0.51 -4.07 0.57
C ASN A 20 -0.77 -4.88 0.31
N GLU A 21 -1.48 -5.26 1.37
CA GLU A 21 -2.68 -6.10 1.31
C GLU A 21 -3.82 -5.46 0.49
N ARG A 22 -3.83 -4.12 0.41
CA ARG A 22 -4.84 -3.35 -0.28
C ARG A 22 -4.38 -2.76 -1.62
N GLY A 23 -3.15 -3.03 -2.08
CA GLY A 23 -2.65 -2.57 -3.38
C GLY A 23 -1.25 -1.94 -3.32
N ILE A 24 -1.06 -0.79 -3.97
CA ILE A 24 0.26 -0.14 -4.14
C ILE A 24 0.29 1.18 -3.40
N SER A 25 1.25 1.35 -2.48
CA SER A 25 1.44 2.60 -1.76
C SER A 25 2.90 2.82 -1.37
N ASN A 26 3.19 3.95 -0.71
CA ASN A 26 4.49 4.19 -0.09
C ASN A 26 4.63 3.59 1.32
N ARG A 27 3.66 2.79 1.76
CA ARG A 27 3.60 2.16 3.08
C ARG A 27 3.51 0.66 2.88
N PHE A 28 4.36 -0.06 3.62
CA PHE A 28 4.34 -1.52 3.59
C PHE A 28 3.12 -2.10 4.33
N TYR A 29 2.66 -1.43 5.40
CA TYR A 29 1.49 -1.81 6.18
C TYR A 29 0.32 -0.86 5.92
N ASP A 30 -0.90 -1.39 5.99
CA ASP A 30 -2.12 -0.65 5.71
C ASP A 30 -2.61 0.22 6.88
N ASP A 31 -1.93 0.22 8.04
CA ASP A 31 -2.19 1.08 9.23
C ASP A 31 -3.69 1.37 9.52
N CYS A 32 -4.56 0.39 9.26
CA CYS A 32 -5.99 0.58 9.38
C CYS A 32 -6.39 0.79 10.84
N LYS A 33 -7.24 1.77 11.10
CA LYS A 33 -7.85 2.01 12.40
C LYS A 33 -9.20 1.33 12.46
N GLU A 34 -9.33 0.41 13.40
CA GLU A 34 -10.56 -0.32 13.66
C GLU A 34 -11.15 0.19 14.98
N TYR A 35 -12.42 0.60 14.96
CA TYR A 35 -13.11 1.12 16.15
C TYR A 35 -14.62 0.92 16.05
N TYR A 36 -15.30 1.04 17.19
CA TYR A 36 -16.75 1.11 17.26
C TYR A 36 -17.18 2.53 17.55
N ASP A 37 -18.20 3.03 16.84
CA ASP A 37 -18.75 4.35 17.13
C ASP A 37 -19.70 4.34 18.35
N GLY A 38 -20.25 5.50 18.71
CA GLY A 38 -21.17 5.61 19.84
C GLY A 38 -22.49 4.84 19.69
N SER A 39 -22.81 4.36 18.48
CA SER A 39 -23.96 3.48 18.22
C SER A 39 -23.61 1.99 18.30
N GLY A 40 -22.33 1.66 18.47
CA GLY A 40 -21.84 0.29 18.45
C GLY A 40 -21.58 -0.25 17.04
N THR A 41 -21.57 0.62 16.01
CA THR A 41 -21.29 0.20 14.63
C THR A 41 -19.78 0.10 14.42
N TYR A 42 -19.32 -0.99 13.79
CA TYR A 42 -17.91 -1.21 13.46
C TYR A 42 -17.49 -0.35 12.27
N HIS A 43 -16.33 0.31 12.40
CA HIS A 43 -15.69 1.09 11.35
C HIS A 43 -14.24 0.64 11.17
N LYS A 44 -13.79 0.62 9.91
CA LYS A 44 -12.41 0.35 9.51
C LYS A 44 -11.93 1.42 8.56
N ASP A 45 -11.16 2.36 9.10
CA ASP A 45 -10.59 3.46 8.34
C ASP A 45 -9.15 3.13 7.96
N CYS A 46 -8.89 3.02 6.67
CA CYS A 46 -7.55 2.77 6.17
C CYS A 46 -7.02 3.97 5.36
N PRO A 47 -5.71 4.27 5.41
CA PRO A 47 -5.08 5.23 4.52
C PRO A 47 -5.32 4.87 3.05
N LYS A 48 -5.32 5.88 2.18
CA LYS A 48 -5.45 5.66 0.74
C LYS A 48 -4.14 5.16 0.15
N ASN A 49 -4.24 4.11 -0.65
CA ASN A 49 -3.17 3.68 -1.53
C ASN A 49 -3.15 4.55 -2.79
N TRP A 50 -2.06 4.49 -3.57
CA TRP A 50 -2.03 5.09 -4.91
C TRP A 50 -2.89 4.30 -5.88
N VAL A 51 -2.86 2.98 -5.74
CA VAL A 51 -3.72 2.05 -6.47
C VAL A 51 -4.30 1.08 -5.46
N ASP A 52 -5.62 1.13 -5.27
CA ASP A 52 -6.33 0.14 -4.47
C ASP A 52 -6.62 -1.10 -5.34
N ILE A 53 -6.13 -2.25 -4.90
CA ILE A 53 -6.33 -3.55 -5.54
C ILE A 53 -7.04 -4.44 -4.52
N LYS A 54 -8.25 -4.89 -4.83
CA LYS A 54 -8.93 -5.91 -4.01
C LYS A 54 -8.20 -7.24 -4.19
N MET A 55 -7.26 -7.52 -3.30
CA MET A 55 -6.49 -8.77 -3.31
C MET A 55 -7.26 -9.92 -2.64
N THR A 56 -8.37 -9.63 -1.95
CA THR A 56 -9.35 -10.61 -1.46
C THR A 56 -10.43 -10.85 -2.52
N PRO A 57 -10.80 -12.12 -2.80
CA PRO A 57 -11.95 -12.44 -3.67
C PRO A 57 -13.28 -11.93 -3.11
#